data_AF-A0A7W0KJ22-F1
#
_entry.id   AF-A0A7W0KJ22-F1
#
_cell.length_a   1.000
_cell.length_b   1.000
_cell.length_c   1.000
_cell.angle_alpha   90.00
_cell.angle_beta   90.00
_cell.angle_gamma   90.00
#
_symmetry.space_group_name_H-M   'P 1'
#
loop_
_entity.id
_entity.type
_entity.pdbx_description
1 polymer ?
#
loop_
_entity_poly.entity_id
_entity_poly.type
_entity_poly.pdbx_seq_one_letter_code
_entity_poly.pdbx_strand_id
1 'polypeptide(L)'
;MDPAPVARGISVYFTRFTHGGVRFVLLEDRKFESGGDGLDDSGNPIPESELQLLGARQAAMLADLAAEGPGPATVVMSQTMYACVQTSTSRRSLTVRDPAGWPAQPRARALQSMAAAGAVVLSGDTHLAALVRHVDGPVQFCGPAGAATFVR
;
A
#
# COMPACT_ATOMS: atom_id res chain seq x y z
N MET A 1 -11.82 -13.26 -1.88
CA MET A 1 -10.82 -13.01 -2.93
C MET A 1 -11.57 -12.50 -4.15
N ASP A 2 -11.05 -11.48 -4.84
CA ASP A 2 -11.58 -11.10 -6.16
C ASP A 2 -11.36 -12.27 -7.15
N PRO A 3 -12.43 -12.79 -7.79
CA PRO A 3 -12.32 -13.98 -8.64
C PRO A 3 -11.76 -13.69 -10.04
N ALA A 4 -11.72 -12.43 -10.47
CA ALA A 4 -11.30 -12.07 -11.81
C ALA A 4 -9.76 -12.02 -11.90
N PRO A 5 -9.13 -12.77 -12.81
CA PRO A 5 -7.69 -12.69 -13.01
C PRO A 5 -7.28 -11.35 -13.63
N VAL A 6 -5.99 -11.02 -13.53
CA VAL A 6 -5.38 -9.96 -14.36
C VAL A 6 -4.90 -10.53 -15.71
N ALA A 7 -4.21 -9.72 -16.50
CA ALA A 7 -3.61 -10.14 -17.76
C ALA A 7 -2.84 -11.46 -17.63
N ARG A 8 -2.86 -12.26 -18.70
CA ARG A 8 -2.25 -13.62 -18.74
C ARG A 8 -2.87 -14.64 -17.77
N GLY A 9 -4.07 -14.37 -17.24
CA GLY A 9 -4.78 -15.34 -16.39
C GLY A 9 -4.21 -15.47 -14.98
N ILE A 10 -3.41 -14.50 -14.53
CA ILE A 10 -2.80 -14.50 -13.21
C ILE A 10 -3.87 -14.17 -12.16
N SER A 11 -4.07 -15.04 -11.18
CA SER A 11 -4.97 -14.79 -10.06
C SER A 11 -4.46 -13.65 -9.16
N VAL A 12 -5.36 -13.08 -8.38
CA VAL A 12 -5.07 -12.01 -7.42
C VAL A 12 -5.45 -12.46 -6.02
N TYR A 13 -4.81 -11.94 -4.98
CA TYR A 13 -5.14 -12.34 -3.60
C TYR A 13 -5.75 -11.23 -2.77
N PHE A 14 -5.84 -10.01 -3.30
CA PHE A 14 -6.50 -8.93 -2.58
C PHE A 14 -7.96 -9.29 -2.28
N THR A 15 -8.41 -8.95 -1.08
CA THR A 15 -9.75 -9.30 -0.60
C THR A 15 -10.12 -8.46 0.62
N ARG A 16 -11.41 -8.41 0.92
CA ARG A 16 -11.89 -7.99 2.24
C ARG A 16 -12.80 -9.05 2.85
N PHE A 17 -12.81 -9.15 4.17
CA PHE A 17 -13.69 -10.05 4.92
C PHE A 17 -13.87 -9.56 6.36
N THR A 18 -14.86 -10.11 7.06
CA THR A 18 -15.10 -9.83 8.47
C THR A 18 -14.91 -11.09 9.29
N HIS A 19 -14.15 -11.00 10.38
CA HIS A 19 -13.97 -12.10 11.32
C HIS A 19 -14.00 -11.57 12.75
N GLY A 20 -14.80 -12.19 13.63
CA GLY A 20 -14.92 -11.77 15.03
C GLY A 20 -15.38 -10.31 15.21
N GLY A 21 -16.13 -9.76 14.27
CA GLY A 21 -16.54 -8.37 14.28
C GLY A 21 -15.45 -7.37 13.88
N VAL A 22 -14.32 -7.81 13.32
CA VAL A 22 -13.24 -6.96 12.78
C VAL A 22 -13.25 -7.05 11.25
N ARG A 23 -13.13 -5.91 10.56
CA ARG A 23 -12.95 -5.85 9.10
C ARG A 23 -11.46 -6.05 8.77
N PHE A 24 -11.16 -6.99 7.90
CA PHE A 24 -9.82 -7.22 7.37
C PHE A 24 -9.82 -6.90 5.87
N VAL A 25 -8.83 -6.14 5.42
CA VAL A 25 -8.59 -5.82 4.02
C VAL A 25 -7.17 -6.23 3.70
N LEU A 26 -7.00 -7.18 2.78
CA LEU A 26 -5.72 -7.64 2.28
C LEU A 26 -5.49 -6.97 0.92
N LEU A 27 -4.44 -6.18 0.81
CA LEU A 27 -4.02 -5.53 -0.43
C LEU A 27 -2.91 -6.32 -1.11
N GLU A 28 -2.81 -6.13 -2.41
CA GLU A 28 -1.76 -6.64 -3.28
C GLU A 28 -1.11 -5.44 -3.97
N ASP A 29 -0.28 -4.69 -3.24
CA ASP A 29 0.28 -3.41 -3.72
C ASP A 29 1.38 -3.56 -4.80
N ARG A 30 2.16 -4.65 -4.79
CA ARG A 30 3.28 -4.84 -5.75
C ARG A 30 2.89 -5.27 -7.17
N LYS A 31 1.72 -5.87 -7.38
CA LYS A 31 1.35 -6.42 -8.70
C LYS A 31 0.82 -5.35 -9.66
N PHE A 32 0.33 -4.23 -9.13
CA PHE A 32 -0.40 -3.21 -9.90
C PHE A 32 0.29 -1.85 -9.93
N GLU A 33 1.39 -1.70 -9.19
CA GLU A 33 2.15 -0.46 -9.14
C GLU A 33 2.72 -0.14 -10.53
N SER A 34 2.58 1.11 -10.96
CA SER A 34 3.33 1.63 -12.10
C SER A 34 4.84 1.54 -11.84
N GLY A 35 5.62 1.38 -12.89
CA GLY A 35 7.08 1.33 -12.80
C GLY A 35 7.63 2.45 -11.91
N GLY A 36 8.60 2.10 -11.05
CA GLY A 36 9.24 3.07 -10.16
C GLY A 36 10.00 4.16 -10.90
N ASP A 37 10.25 4.03 -12.20
CA ASP A 37 10.78 5.07 -13.09
C ASP A 37 9.69 5.95 -13.72
N GLY A 38 8.41 5.58 -13.59
CA GLY A 38 7.27 6.26 -14.19
C GLY A 38 7.18 6.04 -15.70
N LEU A 39 7.81 4.99 -16.23
CA LEU A 39 7.80 4.66 -17.65
C LEU A 39 6.90 3.46 -17.97
N ASP A 40 6.34 3.44 -19.17
CA ASP A 40 5.65 2.27 -19.72
C ASP A 40 6.64 1.23 -20.25
N ASP A 41 6.14 0.08 -20.72
CA ASP A 41 6.96 -1.01 -21.28
C ASP A 41 7.78 -0.58 -22.53
N SER A 42 7.42 0.54 -23.15
CA SER A 42 8.13 1.13 -24.31
C SER A 42 9.12 2.22 -23.91
N GLY A 43 9.25 2.53 -22.62
CA GLY A 43 10.13 3.58 -22.09
C GLY A 43 9.55 5.00 -22.18
N ASN A 44 8.26 5.16 -22.46
CA ASN A 44 7.62 6.48 -22.48
C ASN A 44 7.10 6.86 -21.09
N PRO A 45 7.13 8.15 -20.71
CA PRO A 45 6.53 8.60 -19.46
C PRO A 45 5.03 8.29 -19.38
N ILE A 46 4.61 7.66 -18.29
CA ILE A 46 3.20 7.46 -17.97
C ILE A 46 2.64 8.81 -17.48
N PRO A 47 1.51 9.29 -18.03
CA PRO A 47 0.84 10.49 -17.51
C PRO A 47 0.52 10.33 -16.02
N GLU A 48 0.69 11.39 -15.23
CA GLU A 48 0.48 11.32 -13.77
C GLU A 48 -0.95 10.84 -13.40
N SER A 49 -1.95 11.18 -14.22
CA SER A 49 -3.33 10.72 -14.07
C SER A 49 -3.54 9.22 -14.26
N GLU A 50 -2.60 8.54 -14.93
CA GLU A 50 -2.66 7.12 -15.27
C GLU A 50 -1.77 6.26 -14.38
N LEU A 51 -0.91 6.88 -13.57
CA LEU A 51 -0.09 6.22 -12.57
C LEU A 51 -0.94 5.45 -11.56
N GLN A 52 -0.56 4.20 -11.28
CA GLN A 52 -1.29 3.29 -10.41
C GLN A 52 -0.42 2.81 -9.24
N LEU A 53 -1.04 2.62 -8.07
CA LEU A 53 -0.45 1.92 -6.93
C LEU A 53 -1.13 0.56 -6.73
N LEU A 54 -2.47 0.56 -6.58
CA LEU A 54 -3.24 -0.65 -6.30
C LEU A 54 -4.04 -1.16 -7.51
N GLY A 55 -4.04 -0.43 -8.62
CA GLY A 55 -4.97 -0.64 -9.73
C GLY A 55 -6.44 -0.33 -9.37
N ALA A 56 -7.29 -0.29 -10.40
CA ALA A 56 -8.66 0.24 -10.27
C ALA A 56 -9.56 -0.55 -9.30
N ARG A 57 -9.44 -1.89 -9.26
CA ARG A 57 -10.31 -2.75 -8.44
C ARG A 57 -10.05 -2.62 -6.94
N GLN A 58 -8.79 -2.56 -6.55
CA GLN A 58 -8.41 -2.34 -5.15
C GLN A 58 -8.69 -0.90 -4.73
N ALA A 59 -8.46 0.07 -5.61
CA ALA A 59 -8.83 1.47 -5.36
C ALA A 59 -10.33 1.63 -5.13
N ALA A 60 -11.17 0.96 -5.94
CA ALA A 60 -12.62 0.92 -5.74
C ALA A 60 -12.99 0.27 -4.40
N MET A 61 -12.35 -0.84 -4.04
CA MET A 61 -12.57 -1.48 -2.73
C MET A 61 -12.27 -0.54 -1.55
N LEU A 62 -11.18 0.24 -1.63
CA LEU A 62 -10.86 1.24 -0.60
C LEU A 62 -11.83 2.42 -0.62
N ALA A 63 -12.32 2.84 -1.79
CA ALA A 63 -13.35 3.87 -1.90
C ALA A 63 -14.67 3.43 -1.27
N ASP A 64 -15.09 2.18 -1.52
CA ASP A 64 -16.27 1.59 -0.87
C ASP A 64 -16.09 1.53 0.65
N LEU A 65 -14.91 1.10 1.12
CA LEU A 65 -14.59 1.07 2.55
C LEU A 65 -14.63 2.47 3.18
N ALA A 66 -14.18 3.50 2.46
CA ALA A 66 -14.23 4.88 2.90
C ALA A 66 -15.67 5.41 2.97
N ALA A 67 -16.51 5.05 1.99
CA ALA A 67 -17.93 5.41 1.96
C ALA A 67 -18.74 4.73 3.08
N GLU A 68 -18.37 3.51 3.48
CA GLU A 68 -18.89 2.84 4.67
C GLU A 68 -18.52 3.59 5.97
N GLY A 69 -17.45 4.38 5.94
CA GLY A 69 -16.98 5.19 7.06
C GLY A 69 -16.40 4.38 8.23
N PRO A 70 -16.18 5.05 9.37
CA PRO A 70 -15.74 4.40 10.59
C PRO A 70 -16.81 3.42 11.07
N GLY A 71 -16.42 2.18 11.31
CA GLY A 71 -17.31 1.12 11.76
C GLY A 71 -16.63 0.25 12.82
N PRO A 72 -16.84 -1.07 12.81
CA PRO A 72 -16.01 -1.97 13.63
C PRO A 72 -14.52 -1.78 13.33
N ALA A 73 -13.67 -2.24 14.26
CA ALA A 73 -12.22 -2.21 14.10
C ALA A 73 -11.83 -2.72 12.69
N THR A 74 -10.99 -1.95 11.99
CA THR A 74 -10.63 -2.20 10.60
C THR A 74 -9.12 -2.29 10.47
N VAL A 75 -8.65 -3.40 9.93
CA VAL A 75 -7.23 -3.68 9.71
C VAL A 75 -6.99 -3.83 8.22
N VAL A 76 -6.17 -2.94 7.67
CA VAL A 76 -5.67 -3.03 6.30
C VAL A 76 -4.28 -3.64 6.35
N MET A 77 -4.00 -4.60 5.50
CA MET A 77 -2.73 -5.30 5.40
C MET A 77 -2.17 -5.07 4.01
N SER A 78 -0.96 -4.54 3.94
CA SER A 78 -0.22 -4.27 2.69
C SER A 78 1.17 -4.88 2.78
N GLN A 79 1.82 -5.15 1.66
CA GLN A 79 3.18 -5.70 1.69
C GLN A 79 4.18 -4.62 2.11
N THR A 80 4.05 -3.40 1.58
CA THR A 80 4.99 -2.30 1.82
C THR A 80 4.42 -1.17 2.67
N MET A 81 5.32 -0.28 3.11
CA MET A 81 4.99 0.97 3.77
C MET A 81 4.57 2.04 2.74
N TYR A 82 3.68 2.96 3.14
CA TYR A 82 3.33 4.13 2.32
C TYR A 82 4.13 5.39 2.72
N ALA A 83 5.35 5.23 3.23
CA ALA A 83 6.19 6.33 3.70
C ALA A 83 7.66 5.92 3.71
N CYS A 84 8.54 6.80 3.23
CA CYS A 84 9.96 6.56 3.37
C CYS A 84 10.46 7.03 4.75
N VAL A 85 10.76 6.06 5.62
CA VAL A 85 11.39 6.30 6.93
C VAL A 85 12.92 6.15 6.91
N GLN A 86 13.48 5.73 5.78
CA GLN A 86 14.93 5.52 5.63
C GLN A 86 15.65 6.86 5.45
N THR A 87 16.78 7.01 6.15
CA THR A 87 17.62 8.21 6.07
C THR A 87 19.05 7.86 5.70
N SER A 88 19.73 8.78 5.02
CA SER A 88 21.16 8.71 4.81
C SER A 88 21.92 8.96 6.11
N THR A 89 23.22 8.69 6.11
CA THR A 89 24.12 9.04 7.23
C THR A 89 24.10 10.53 7.57
N SER A 90 23.75 11.38 6.60
CA SER A 90 23.54 12.83 6.79
C SER A 90 22.12 13.20 7.23
N ARG A 91 21.31 12.23 7.69
CA ARG A 91 19.93 12.40 8.14
C ARG A 91 18.97 12.97 7.08
N ARG A 92 19.27 12.78 5.80
CA ARG A 92 18.35 13.14 4.71
C ARG A 92 17.49 11.94 4.37
N SER A 93 16.20 12.15 4.07
CA SER A 93 15.38 11.07 3.51
C SER A 93 16.05 10.52 2.26
N LEU A 94 16.23 9.21 2.23
CA LEU A 94 16.57 8.53 0.99
C LEU A 94 15.30 8.59 0.16
N THR A 95 15.30 9.28 -0.99
CA THR A 95 14.10 9.37 -1.86
C THR A 95 13.83 8.03 -2.55
N VAL A 96 13.66 6.97 -1.76
CA VAL A 96 13.39 5.61 -2.22
C VAL A 96 11.90 5.57 -2.53
N ARG A 97 11.58 5.44 -3.83
CA ARG A 97 10.19 5.47 -4.30
C ARG A 97 9.40 4.27 -3.83
N ASP A 98 10.07 3.12 -3.73
CA ASP A 98 9.47 1.83 -3.41
C ASP A 98 8.83 1.75 -1.99
N PRO A 99 9.55 1.99 -0.87
CA PRO A 99 8.93 2.02 0.46
C PRO A 99 8.15 3.32 0.72
N ALA A 100 8.19 4.29 -0.19
CA ALA A 100 7.41 5.52 -0.05
C ALA A 100 5.97 5.37 -0.53
N GLY A 101 5.58 4.21 -1.08
CA GLY A 101 4.29 4.05 -1.73
C GLY A 101 4.20 4.90 -2.98
N TRP A 102 5.19 4.85 -3.87
CA TRP A 102 5.03 5.43 -5.20
C TRP A 102 3.83 4.77 -5.90
N PRO A 103 3.01 5.51 -6.68
CA PRO A 103 3.07 6.95 -6.96
C PRO A 103 2.33 7.83 -5.93
N ALA A 104 2.74 9.10 -5.81
CA ALA A 104 2.32 9.99 -4.71
C ALA A 104 0.81 10.26 -4.65
N GLN A 105 0.16 10.52 -5.78
CA GLN A 105 -1.28 10.82 -5.82
C GLN A 105 -2.15 9.58 -5.55
N PRO A 106 -1.93 8.41 -6.20
CA PRO A 106 -2.59 7.16 -5.82
C PRO A 106 -2.41 6.80 -4.34
N ARG A 107 -1.21 6.97 -3.79
CA ARG A 107 -0.93 6.78 -2.36
C ARG A 107 -1.76 7.69 -1.47
N ALA A 108 -1.81 8.98 -1.78
CA ALA A 108 -2.58 9.94 -1.00
C ALA A 108 -4.07 9.54 -0.94
N ARG A 109 -4.64 9.14 -2.09
CA ARG A 109 -6.02 8.65 -2.16
C ARG A 109 -6.21 7.38 -1.31
N ALA A 110 -5.30 6.42 -1.40
CA ALA A 110 -5.35 5.20 -0.61
C ALA A 110 -5.31 5.50 0.90
N LEU A 111 -4.38 6.36 1.35
CA LEU A 111 -4.28 6.77 2.76
C LEU A 111 -5.54 7.48 3.25
N GLN A 112 -6.11 8.38 2.44
CA GLN A 112 -7.37 9.07 2.76
C GLN A 112 -8.52 8.08 2.91
N SER A 113 -8.65 7.12 2.00
CA SER A 113 -9.68 6.09 2.08
C SER A 113 -9.55 5.22 3.34
N MET A 114 -8.31 4.80 3.67
CA MET A 114 -8.04 4.04 4.89
C MET A 114 -8.34 4.85 6.16
N ALA A 115 -8.01 6.14 6.17
CA ALA A 115 -8.31 7.03 7.29
C ALA A 115 -9.83 7.24 7.46
N ALA A 116 -10.57 7.46 6.38
CA ALA A 116 -12.02 7.62 6.40
C ALA A 116 -12.73 6.37 6.96
N ALA A 117 -12.18 5.18 6.70
CA ALA A 117 -12.66 3.92 7.26
C ALA A 117 -12.31 3.69 8.74
N GLY A 118 -11.49 4.57 9.34
CA GLY A 118 -10.93 4.39 10.69
C GLY A 118 -9.94 3.22 10.78
N ALA A 119 -9.23 2.91 9.70
CA ALA A 119 -8.36 1.74 9.64
C ALA A 119 -7.00 1.96 10.32
N VAL A 120 -6.44 0.88 10.87
CA VAL A 120 -5.00 0.74 11.12
C VAL A 120 -4.39 -0.07 9.98
N VAL A 121 -3.14 0.24 9.62
CA VAL A 121 -2.43 -0.46 8.55
C VAL A 121 -1.33 -1.33 9.14
N LEU A 122 -1.24 -2.58 8.68
CA LEU A 122 -0.14 -3.50 8.95
C LEU A 122 0.67 -3.71 7.66
N SER A 123 1.99 -3.74 7.80
CA SER A 123 2.91 -3.91 6.67
C SER A 123 4.22 -4.59 7.08
N GLY A 124 5.03 -4.96 6.09
CA GLY A 124 6.35 -5.55 6.28
C GLY A 124 7.37 -4.98 5.30
N ASP A 125 8.13 -5.85 4.63
CA ASP A 125 9.09 -5.57 3.57
C ASP A 125 10.37 -4.83 4.00
N THR A 126 10.27 -3.77 4.80
CA THR A 126 11.42 -2.89 5.09
C THR A 126 12.46 -3.46 6.05
N HIS A 127 12.19 -4.62 6.65
CA HIS A 127 13.01 -5.32 7.67
C HIS A 127 13.31 -4.52 8.95
N LEU A 128 12.84 -3.28 9.05
CA LEU A 128 12.97 -2.41 10.22
C LEU A 128 11.58 -2.15 10.80
N ALA A 129 11.39 -2.47 12.08
CA ALA A 129 10.14 -2.18 12.74
C ALA A 129 9.90 -0.66 12.80
N ALA A 130 8.71 -0.21 12.40
CA ALA A 130 8.35 1.19 12.41
C ALA A 130 6.88 1.40 12.78
N LEU A 131 6.61 2.49 13.50
CA LEU A 131 5.27 3.02 13.71
C LEU A 131 5.20 4.38 13.02
N VAL A 132 4.34 4.49 12.00
CA VAL A 132 4.19 5.70 11.20
C VAL A 132 2.80 6.28 11.42
N ARG A 133 2.74 7.58 11.68
CA ARG A 133 1.51 8.36 11.62
C ARG A 133 1.53 9.15 10.32
N HIS A 134 0.65 8.80 9.40
CA HIS A 134 0.48 9.55 8.17
C HIS A 134 -0.26 10.87 8.45
N VAL A 135 0.15 11.95 7.78
CA VAL A 135 -0.60 13.22 7.81
C VAL A 135 -1.92 12.99 7.07
N ASP A 136 -3.05 13.30 7.72
CA ASP A 136 -4.40 13.07 7.20
C ASP A 136 -4.65 11.61 6.73
N GLY A 137 -3.93 10.66 7.35
CA GLY A 137 -3.92 9.24 7.01
C GLY A 137 -4.00 8.34 8.26
N PRO A 138 -4.01 7.01 8.06
CA PRO A 138 -4.05 6.05 9.16
C PRO A 138 -2.74 6.01 9.95
N VAL A 139 -2.76 5.31 11.08
CA VAL A 139 -1.53 4.81 11.71
C VAL A 139 -1.13 3.51 11.03
N GLN A 140 0.15 3.38 10.67
CA GLN A 140 0.72 2.21 10.03
C GLN A 140 1.82 1.58 10.89
N PHE A 141 1.67 0.30 11.20
CA PHE A 141 2.69 -0.52 11.84
C PHE A 141 3.38 -1.38 10.79
N CYS A 142 4.70 -1.25 10.70
CA CYS A 142 5.56 -2.10 9.89
C CYS A 142 6.29 -3.07 10.83
N GLY A 143 6.01 -4.37 10.70
CA GLY A 143 6.65 -5.40 11.51
C GLY A 143 8.13 -5.60 11.12
N PRO A 144 8.98 -6.08 12.05
CA PRO A 144 10.33 -6.50 11.71
C PRO A 144 10.31 -7.77 10.85
N ALA A 145 11.42 -8.04 10.15
CA ALA A 145 11.61 -9.35 9.55
C ALA A 145 11.72 -10.42 10.64
N GLY A 146 11.10 -11.60 10.43
CA GLY A 146 11.32 -12.75 11.31
C GLY A 146 12.79 -13.23 11.28
N ALA A 147 13.40 -13.14 10.10
CA ALA A 147 14.84 -13.21 9.88
C ALA A 147 15.17 -12.45 8.60
N ALA A 148 16.29 -11.72 8.58
CA ALA A 148 16.81 -11.08 7.37
C ALA A 148 18.29 -11.41 7.26
N THR A 149 18.68 -12.16 6.22
CA THR A 149 20.08 -12.43 5.92
C THR A 149 20.59 -11.36 4.98
N PHE A 150 21.44 -10.46 5.48
CA PHE A 150 22.26 -9.63 4.60
C PHE A 150 23.48 -10.47 4.21
N VAL A 151 23.56 -10.89 2.94
CA VAL A 151 24.78 -11.51 2.43
C VAL A 151 25.82 -10.39 2.32
N ARG A 152 26.90 -10.51 3.10
CA ARG A 152 28.04 -9.58 3.02
C ARG A 152 28.86 -9.83 1.77
#